data_AF-A0A256YD04-F1
#
_entry.id   AF-A0A256YD04-F1
#
_cell.length_a   1.000
_cell.length_b   1.000
_cell.length_c   1.000
_cell.angle_alpha   90.00
_cell.angle_beta   90.00
_cell.angle_gamma   90.00
#
_symmetry.space_group_name_H-M   'P 1'
#
loop_
_entity.id
_entity.type
_entity.pdbx_description
1 polymer ?
#
loop_
_entity_poly.entity_id
_entity_poly.type
_entity_poly.pdbx_seq_one_letter_code
_entity_poly.pdbx_strand_id
1 'polypeptide(L)'
;MVKQKQIKEEDRKKLIEDYVKIKKAREIYEKNPHEMLAYDIFSEVSGIPVEELVSGGPVSLGLGILEEKNELKEKLSREVSYGDILDFYKEDVESIVKLLKDLPVLELDKEKYSDLAKAHEEYLKLEEIKSKSAEDKRLYVAEQARKRMEKTKKRHEYIRSWEAADVNTLLAGIEVEILRKLKEAIEKYMKKK
;
A
#
# COMPACT_ATOMS: atom_id res chain seq x y z
N MET A 1 -31.81 7.06 -0.49
CA MET A 1 -30.70 6.18 -0.08
C MET A 1 -30.40 5.24 -1.24
N VAL A 2 -29.32 5.49 -1.99
CA VAL A 2 -28.92 4.59 -3.08
C VAL A 2 -28.35 3.35 -2.43
N LYS A 3 -29.03 2.20 -2.58
CA LYS A 3 -28.48 0.89 -2.20
C LYS A 3 -27.23 0.68 -3.04
N GLN A 4 -26.04 0.77 -2.45
CA GLN A 4 -24.82 0.28 -3.09
C GLN A 4 -25.08 -1.18 -3.51
N LYS A 5 -24.98 -1.45 -4.82
CA LYS A 5 -25.01 -2.83 -5.31
C LYS A 5 -23.84 -3.57 -4.63
N GLN A 6 -24.14 -4.65 -3.92
CA GLN A 6 -23.11 -5.55 -3.44
C GLN A 6 -22.38 -6.11 -4.67
N ILE A 7 -21.12 -5.70 -4.82
CA ILE A 7 -20.20 -6.24 -5.81
C ILE A 7 -19.93 -7.72 -5.46
N LYS A 8 -19.90 -8.60 -6.46
CA LYS A 8 -19.68 -10.03 -6.22
C LYS A 8 -18.21 -10.28 -5.85
N GLU A 9 -17.95 -11.38 -5.15
CA GLU A 9 -16.60 -11.77 -4.74
C GLU A 9 -15.64 -11.93 -5.95
N GLU A 10 -16.14 -12.47 -7.07
CA GLU A 10 -15.37 -12.62 -8.32
C GLU A 10 -14.92 -11.26 -8.88
N ASP A 11 -15.80 -10.26 -8.84
CA ASP A 11 -15.51 -8.91 -9.33
C ASP A 11 -14.41 -8.24 -8.47
N ARG A 12 -14.40 -8.46 -7.15
CA ARG A 12 -13.36 -7.94 -6.25
C ARG A 12 -11.99 -8.59 -6.49
N LYS A 13 -11.97 -9.91 -6.70
CA LYS A 13 -10.74 -10.63 -7.04
C LYS A 13 -10.16 -10.13 -8.35
N LYS A 14 -11.02 -9.95 -9.35
CA LYS A 14 -10.61 -9.37 -10.63
C LYS A 14 -10.04 -7.96 -10.45
N LEU A 15 -10.67 -7.11 -9.62
CA LEU A 15 -10.17 -5.77 -9.35
C LEU A 15 -8.76 -5.76 -8.73
N ILE A 16 -8.47 -6.68 -7.80
CA ILE A 16 -7.13 -6.86 -7.23
C ILE A 16 -6.14 -7.34 -8.30
N GLU A 17 -6.54 -8.32 -9.11
CA GLU A 17 -5.71 -8.87 -10.18
C GLU A 17 -5.36 -7.82 -11.24
N ASP A 18 -6.34 -7.06 -11.71
CA ASP A 18 -6.19 -6.00 -12.70
C ASP A 18 -5.25 -4.90 -12.17
N TYR A 19 -5.35 -4.56 -10.88
CA TYR A 19 -4.43 -3.60 -10.27
C TYR A 19 -2.97 -4.12 -10.20
N VAL A 20 -2.78 -5.39 -9.89
CA VAL A 20 -1.44 -6.00 -9.89
C VAL A 20 -0.86 -6.02 -11.31
N LYS A 21 -1.68 -6.36 -12.31
CA LYS A 21 -1.31 -6.34 -13.72
C LYS A 21 -0.92 -4.94 -14.19
N ILE A 22 -1.74 -3.93 -13.93
CA ILE A 22 -1.46 -2.56 -14.38
C ILE A 22 -0.19 -1.98 -13.74
N LYS A 23 0.09 -2.35 -12.47
CA LYS A 23 1.37 -1.98 -11.82
C LYS A 23 2.55 -2.61 -12.55
N LYS A 24 2.46 -3.88 -12.92
CA LYS A 24 3.50 -4.57 -13.71
C LYS A 24 3.67 -3.93 -15.09
N ALA A 25 2.58 -3.57 -15.77
CA ALA A 25 2.63 -2.84 -17.04
C ALA A 25 3.40 -1.53 -16.89
N ARG A 26 3.16 -0.78 -15.81
CA ARG A 26 3.89 0.45 -15.49
C ARG A 26 5.38 0.22 -15.27
N GLU A 27 5.76 -0.81 -14.52
CA GLU A 27 7.17 -1.15 -14.27
C GLU A 27 7.90 -1.55 -15.57
N ILE A 28 7.22 -2.25 -16.47
CA ILE A 28 7.74 -2.61 -17.79
C ILE A 28 7.92 -1.34 -18.63
N TYR A 29 6.89 -0.51 -18.70
CA TYR A 29 6.91 0.76 -19.44
C TYR A 29 8.03 1.71 -18.98
N GLU A 30 8.23 1.86 -17.67
CA GLU A 30 9.28 2.75 -17.12
C GLU A 30 10.69 2.27 -17.47
N LYS A 31 10.89 0.97 -17.70
CA LYS A 31 12.17 0.42 -18.17
C LYS A 31 12.33 0.57 -19.68
N ASN A 32 11.26 0.31 -20.43
CA ASN A 32 11.25 0.40 -21.89
C ASN A 32 9.83 0.78 -22.39
N PRO A 33 9.61 2.05 -22.78
CA PRO A 33 8.31 2.52 -23.26
C PRO A 33 7.80 1.85 -24.54
N HIS A 34 8.67 1.16 -25.28
CA HIS A 34 8.33 0.45 -26.52
C HIS A 34 8.12 -1.05 -26.34
N GLU A 35 8.15 -1.55 -25.10
CA GLU A 35 7.98 -2.97 -24.80
C GLU A 35 6.53 -3.40 -25.03
N MET A 36 6.30 -4.31 -25.99
CA MET A 36 4.95 -4.78 -26.36
C MET A 36 4.20 -5.42 -25.18
N LEU A 37 4.91 -6.04 -24.24
CA LEU A 37 4.29 -6.64 -23.06
C LEU A 37 3.52 -5.61 -22.21
N ALA A 38 3.93 -4.33 -22.19
CA ALA A 38 3.18 -3.29 -21.50
C ALA A 38 1.86 -2.94 -22.21
N TYR A 39 1.85 -3.00 -23.55
CA TYR A 39 0.65 -2.84 -24.36
C TYR A 39 -0.33 -3.99 -24.16
N ASP A 40 0.16 -5.24 -24.18
CA ASP A 40 -0.68 -6.43 -24.02
C ASP A 40 -1.39 -6.43 -22.66
N ILE A 41 -0.65 -6.12 -21.58
CA ILE A 41 -1.23 -6.06 -20.24
C ILE A 41 -2.23 -4.91 -20.12
N PHE A 42 -1.91 -3.72 -20.67
CA PHE A 42 -2.84 -2.59 -20.61
C PHE A 42 -4.11 -2.88 -21.42
N SER A 43 -4.00 -3.55 -22.57
CA SER A 43 -5.12 -3.99 -23.38
C SER A 43 -6.04 -4.95 -22.62
N GLU A 44 -5.46 -5.95 -21.95
CA GLU A 44 -6.23 -6.91 -21.15
C GLU A 44 -7.02 -6.23 -20.02
N VAL A 45 -6.39 -5.27 -19.33
CA VAL A 45 -6.98 -4.57 -18.19
C VAL A 45 -8.04 -3.55 -18.62
N SER A 46 -7.75 -2.74 -19.65
CA SER A 46 -8.64 -1.65 -20.11
C SER A 46 -9.71 -2.10 -21.11
N GLY A 47 -9.53 -3.27 -21.73
CA GLY A 47 -10.38 -3.74 -22.83
C GLY A 47 -10.16 -3.02 -24.16
N ILE A 48 -9.15 -2.16 -24.27
CA ILE A 48 -8.80 -1.45 -25.51
C ILE A 48 -7.91 -2.36 -26.38
N PRO A 49 -8.19 -2.57 -27.67
CA PRO A 49 -7.35 -3.39 -28.54
C PRO A 49 -5.89 -2.91 -28.62
N VAL A 50 -4.94 -3.84 -28.66
CA VAL A 50 -3.48 -3.54 -28.71
C VAL A 50 -3.14 -2.66 -29.92
N GLU A 51 -3.78 -2.87 -31.07
CA GLU A 51 -3.54 -2.13 -32.29
C GLU A 51 -3.86 -0.63 -32.13
N GLU A 52 -4.95 -0.33 -31.41
CA GLU A 52 -5.34 1.06 -31.10
C GLU A 52 -4.31 1.71 -30.19
N LEU A 53 -3.82 0.98 -29.17
CA LEU A 53 -2.82 1.46 -28.23
C LEU A 53 -1.48 1.75 -28.93
N VAL A 54 -1.02 0.85 -29.79
CA VAL A 54 0.24 1.01 -30.56
C VAL A 54 0.16 2.24 -31.46
N SER A 55 -0.99 2.48 -32.10
CA SER A 55 -1.20 3.64 -32.96
C SER A 55 -1.11 4.98 -32.22
N GLY A 56 -1.46 5.00 -30.93
CA GLY A 56 -1.33 6.17 -30.06
C GLY A 56 0.10 6.44 -29.59
N GLY A 57 1.03 5.50 -29.79
CA GLY A 57 2.43 5.63 -29.40
C GLY A 57 2.69 5.51 -27.89
N PRO A 58 3.97 5.53 -27.48
CA PRO A 58 4.37 5.24 -26.10
C PRO A 58 3.90 6.29 -25.08
N VAL A 59 3.81 7.56 -25.49
CA VAL A 59 3.35 8.63 -24.58
C VAL A 59 1.89 8.40 -24.16
N SER A 60 1.02 8.06 -25.12
CA SER A 60 -0.38 7.76 -24.87
C SER A 60 -0.54 6.52 -24.00
N LEU A 61 0.25 5.47 -24.26
CA LEU A 61 0.30 4.29 -23.38
C LEU A 61 0.68 4.67 -21.95
N GLY A 62 1.74 5.46 -21.77
CA GLY A 62 2.24 5.85 -20.46
C GLY A 62 1.21 6.64 -19.64
N LEU A 63 0.42 7.50 -20.29
CA LEU A 63 -0.69 8.23 -19.67
C LEU A 63 -1.85 7.29 -19.34
N GLY A 64 -2.28 6.44 -20.29
CA GLY A 64 -3.38 5.49 -20.08
C GLY A 64 -3.11 4.51 -18.94
N ILE A 65 -1.91 3.94 -18.87
CA ILE A 65 -1.50 3.07 -17.74
C ILE A 65 -1.58 3.83 -16.41
N LEU A 66 -1.19 5.11 -16.37
CA LEU A 66 -1.20 5.91 -15.15
C LEU A 66 -2.64 6.22 -14.70
N GLU A 67 -3.51 6.60 -15.64
CA GLU A 67 -4.91 6.88 -15.39
C GLU A 67 -5.65 5.64 -14.88
N GLU A 68 -5.54 4.52 -15.59
CA GLU A 68 -6.18 3.26 -15.19
C GLU A 68 -5.67 2.75 -13.83
N LYS A 69 -4.36 2.87 -13.57
CA LYS A 69 -3.81 2.54 -12.25
C LYS A 69 -4.44 3.38 -11.13
N ASN A 70 -4.66 4.67 -11.37
CA ASN A 70 -5.27 5.55 -10.38
C ASN A 70 -6.77 5.24 -10.20
N GLU A 71 -7.49 4.96 -11.29
CA GLU A 71 -8.89 4.53 -11.22
C GLU A 71 -9.05 3.24 -10.42
N LEU A 72 -8.24 2.22 -10.73
CA LEU A 72 -8.25 0.94 -10.01
C LEU A 72 -7.88 1.14 -8.54
N LYS A 73 -6.93 2.01 -8.23
CA LYS A 73 -6.58 2.36 -6.83
C LYS A 73 -7.77 2.97 -6.09
N GLU A 74 -8.52 3.88 -6.72
CA GLU A 74 -9.72 4.44 -6.13
C GLU A 74 -10.83 3.40 -5.95
N LYS A 75 -11.09 2.57 -6.97
CA LYS A 75 -12.08 1.49 -6.91
C LYS A 75 -11.74 0.50 -5.79
N LEU A 76 -10.49 0.04 -5.70
CA LEU A 76 -10.01 -0.84 -4.62
C LEU A 76 -10.28 -0.26 -3.24
N SER A 77 -10.03 1.04 -3.05
CA SER A 77 -10.24 1.68 -1.74
C SER A 77 -11.71 1.68 -1.27
N ARG A 78 -12.65 1.64 -2.22
CA ARG A 78 -14.10 1.71 -1.96
C ARG A 78 -14.77 0.34 -1.95
N GLU A 79 -14.19 -0.64 -2.63
CA GLU A 79 -14.90 -1.89 -2.98
C GLU A 79 -14.23 -3.14 -2.41
N VAL A 80 -12.98 -3.02 -1.93
CA VAL A 80 -12.17 -4.12 -1.43
C VAL A 80 -11.79 -3.90 0.02
N SER A 81 -12.01 -4.93 0.83
CA SER A 81 -11.63 -4.96 2.23
C SER A 81 -10.26 -5.60 2.44
N TYR A 82 -9.72 -5.44 3.65
CA TYR A 82 -8.53 -6.20 4.07
C TYR A 82 -8.74 -7.72 3.94
N GLY A 83 -9.93 -8.23 4.22
CA GLY A 83 -10.24 -9.66 4.10
C GLY A 83 -10.11 -10.17 2.67
N ASP A 84 -10.61 -9.40 1.70
CA ASP A 84 -10.55 -9.78 0.29
C ASP A 84 -9.09 -9.88 -0.21
N ILE A 85 -8.21 -8.96 0.23
CA ILE A 85 -6.77 -8.99 -0.08
C ILE A 85 -6.07 -10.21 0.53
N LEU A 86 -6.34 -10.49 1.81
CA LEU A 86 -5.75 -11.65 2.51
C LEU A 86 -6.15 -12.96 1.83
N ASP A 87 -7.40 -13.05 1.35
CA ASP A 87 -7.94 -14.25 0.71
C ASP A 87 -7.40 -14.44 -0.71
N PHE A 88 -7.11 -13.35 -1.41
CA PHE A 88 -6.51 -13.36 -2.74
C PHE A 88 -5.10 -13.97 -2.74
N TYR A 89 -4.24 -13.57 -1.80
CA TYR A 89 -2.82 -13.96 -1.81
C TYR A 89 -2.50 -15.30 -1.14
N LYS A 90 -3.50 -16.01 -0.58
CA LYS A 90 -3.37 -17.39 -0.06
C LYS A 90 -2.03 -17.66 0.66
N GLU A 91 -1.72 -16.81 1.63
CA GLU A 91 -0.53 -16.86 2.49
C GLU A 91 0.76 -16.13 2.02
N ASP A 92 0.77 -15.46 0.87
CA ASP A 92 1.91 -14.62 0.48
C ASP A 92 1.90 -13.26 1.22
N VAL A 93 2.46 -13.26 2.44
CA VAL A 93 2.59 -12.06 3.29
C VAL A 93 3.33 -10.93 2.58
N GLU A 94 4.37 -11.23 1.80
CA GLU A 94 5.20 -10.19 1.19
C GLU A 94 4.44 -9.48 0.06
N SER A 95 3.66 -10.23 -0.74
CA SER A 95 2.79 -9.64 -1.75
C SER A 95 1.65 -8.82 -1.14
N ILE A 96 1.06 -9.27 -0.02
CA ILE A 96 0.07 -8.49 0.73
C ILE A 96 0.68 -7.18 1.21
N VAL A 97 1.87 -7.23 1.83
CA VAL A 97 2.57 -6.01 2.29
C VAL A 97 2.83 -5.08 1.11
N LYS A 98 3.38 -5.57 0.00
CA LYS A 98 3.64 -4.74 -1.18
C LYS A 98 2.38 -4.07 -1.70
N LEU A 99 1.26 -4.78 -1.74
CA LEU A 99 -0.01 -4.21 -2.18
C LEU A 99 -0.50 -3.13 -1.21
N LEU A 100 -0.52 -3.41 0.10
CA LEU A 100 -0.98 -2.45 1.11
C LEU A 100 -0.15 -1.16 1.08
N LYS A 101 1.17 -1.24 0.89
CA LYS A 101 2.04 -0.06 0.78
C LYS A 101 1.62 0.94 -0.31
N ASP A 102 0.99 0.44 -1.38
CA ASP A 102 0.59 1.26 -2.54
C ASP A 102 -0.86 1.75 -2.45
N LEU A 103 -1.68 1.13 -1.60
CA LEU A 103 -3.10 1.43 -1.46
C LEU A 103 -3.35 2.43 -0.32
N PRO A 104 -4.41 3.26 -0.41
CA PRO A 104 -4.85 4.05 0.74
C PRO A 104 -5.47 3.12 1.80
N VAL A 105 -5.88 3.70 2.93
CA VAL A 105 -6.65 2.95 3.94
C VAL A 105 -7.90 2.36 3.29
N LEU A 106 -8.07 1.05 3.44
CA LEU A 106 -9.20 0.28 2.92
C LEU A 106 -10.38 0.30 3.88
N GLU A 107 -11.55 -0.04 3.35
CA GLU A 107 -12.75 -0.19 4.16
C GLU A 107 -12.60 -1.32 5.19
N LEU A 108 -13.05 -1.04 6.42
CA LEU A 108 -13.16 -2.02 7.50
C LEU A 108 -14.46 -2.81 7.34
N ASP A 109 -14.43 -3.93 6.62
CA ASP A 109 -15.59 -4.83 6.49
C ASP A 109 -15.96 -5.51 7.81
N LYS A 110 -14.95 -5.77 8.66
CA LYS A 110 -15.10 -6.51 9.93
C LYS A 110 -14.17 -5.93 11.00
N GLU A 111 -14.69 -5.78 12.22
CA GLU A 111 -13.92 -5.34 13.39
C GLU A 111 -12.69 -6.22 13.65
N LYS A 112 -12.75 -7.49 13.25
CA LYS A 112 -11.62 -8.41 13.40
C LYS A 112 -10.35 -7.93 12.70
N TYR A 113 -10.41 -7.06 11.69
CA TYR A 113 -9.22 -6.53 11.01
C TYR A 113 -8.71 -5.19 11.56
N SER A 114 -9.25 -4.70 12.69
CA SER A 114 -8.87 -3.40 13.27
C SER A 114 -7.36 -3.27 13.54
N ASP A 115 -6.69 -4.31 14.04
CA ASP A 115 -5.24 -4.26 14.27
C ASP A 115 -4.44 -4.10 12.97
N LEU A 116 -4.90 -4.72 11.88
CA LEU A 116 -4.26 -4.61 10.56
C LEU A 116 -4.47 -3.20 9.98
N ALA A 117 -5.70 -2.67 10.05
CA ALA A 117 -5.98 -1.32 9.62
C ALA A 117 -5.14 -0.29 10.38
N LYS A 118 -5.00 -0.43 11.71
CA LYS A 118 -4.12 0.44 12.51
C LYS A 118 -2.65 0.35 12.10
N ALA A 119 -2.13 -0.86 11.87
CA ALA A 119 -0.75 -1.03 11.41
C ALA A 119 -0.53 -0.43 10.02
N HIS A 120 -1.52 -0.55 9.13
CA HIS A 120 -1.48 0.06 7.81
C HIS A 120 -1.55 1.60 7.88
N GLU A 121 -2.42 2.17 8.71
CA GLU A 121 -2.46 3.61 8.96
C GLU A 121 -1.16 4.15 9.56
N GLU A 122 -0.52 3.43 10.49
CA GLU A 122 0.80 3.78 11.01
C GLU A 122 1.84 3.85 9.89
N TYR A 123 1.79 2.90 8.94
CA TYR A 123 2.67 2.89 7.77
C TYR A 123 2.41 4.08 6.83
N LEU A 124 1.16 4.37 6.48
CA LEU A 124 0.84 5.49 5.60
C LEU A 124 1.26 6.85 6.20
N LYS A 125 1.10 7.01 7.52
CA LYS A 125 1.60 8.20 8.23
C LYS A 125 3.12 8.33 8.14
N LEU A 126 3.86 7.21 8.24
CA LEU A 126 5.31 7.22 8.08
C LEU A 126 5.73 7.67 6.68
N GLU A 127 5.07 7.14 5.63
CA GLU A 127 5.36 7.52 4.24
C GLU A 127 5.09 9.02 4.00
N GLU A 128 3.99 9.55 4.56
CA GLU A 128 3.72 10.98 4.52
C GLU A 128 4.87 11.79 5.16
N ILE A 129 5.32 11.41 6.35
CA ILE A 129 6.42 12.09 7.07
C ILE A 129 7.76 12.04 6.31
N LYS A 130 8.06 10.95 5.59
CA LYS A 130 9.32 10.83 4.83
C LYS A 130 9.48 11.93 3.78
N SER A 131 8.36 12.40 3.22
CA SER A 131 8.31 13.49 2.23
C SER A 131 8.38 14.91 2.84
N LYS A 132 8.27 15.05 4.16
CA LYS A 132 8.23 16.34 4.85
C LYS A 132 9.61 16.88 5.25
N SER A 133 9.59 18.07 5.84
CA SER A 133 10.79 18.78 6.30
C SER A 133 11.55 18.02 7.40
N ALA A 134 12.80 18.42 7.67
CA ALA A 134 13.59 17.84 8.75
C ALA A 134 12.96 18.08 10.14
N GLU A 135 12.24 19.19 10.32
CA GLU A 135 11.52 19.52 11.55
C GLU A 135 10.34 18.57 11.77
N ASP A 136 9.53 18.33 10.75
CA ASP A 136 8.40 17.39 10.83
C ASP A 136 8.85 15.97 11.16
N LYS A 137 9.96 15.55 10.55
CA LYS A 137 10.60 14.25 10.85
C LYS A 137 11.01 14.16 12.32
N ARG A 138 11.61 15.23 12.87
CA ARG A 138 11.98 15.30 14.30
C ARG A 138 10.77 15.21 15.20
N LEU A 139 9.71 15.96 14.91
CA LEU A 139 8.47 15.95 15.70
C LEU A 139 7.83 14.56 15.70
N TYR A 140 7.73 13.92 14.54
CA TYR A 140 7.21 12.56 14.44
C TYR A 140 8.06 11.55 15.23
N VAL A 141 9.38 11.59 15.06
CA VAL A 141 10.31 10.72 15.79
C VAL A 141 10.19 10.92 17.31
N ALA A 142 10.02 12.17 17.77
CA ALA A 142 9.81 12.50 19.17
C ALA A 142 8.49 11.92 19.70
N GLU A 143 7.41 12.05 18.94
CA GLU A 143 6.09 11.50 19.29
C GLU A 143 6.13 9.97 19.41
N GLN A 144 6.76 9.29 18.46
CA GLN A 144 6.93 7.84 18.48
C GLN A 144 7.77 7.37 19.67
N ALA A 145 8.85 8.09 19.99
CA ALA A 145 9.66 7.82 21.17
C ALA A 145 8.82 7.98 22.45
N ARG A 146 8.06 9.08 22.59
CA ARG A 146 7.18 9.33 23.73
C ARG A 146 6.16 8.21 23.94
N LYS A 147 5.48 7.77 22.87
CA LYS A 147 4.52 6.66 22.92
C LYS A 147 5.15 5.35 23.43
N ARG A 148 6.41 5.07 23.07
CA ARG A 148 7.15 3.89 23.57
C ARG A 148 7.54 4.04 25.05
N MET A 149 7.89 5.25 25.47
CA MET A 149 8.28 5.55 26.85
C MET A 149 7.10 5.48 27.83
N GLU A 150 5.91 5.94 27.42
CA GLU A 150 4.68 5.83 28.21
C GLU A 150 4.35 4.36 28.54
N LYS A 151 4.70 3.42 27.64
CA LYS A 151 4.53 1.98 27.87
C LYS A 151 5.59 1.34 28.78
N THR A 152 6.78 1.94 28.92
CA THR A 152 7.95 1.25 29.50
C THR A 152 8.45 1.81 30.83
N LYS A 153 7.84 2.88 31.39
CA LYS A 153 8.22 3.53 32.68
C LYS A 153 9.70 3.93 32.82
N LYS A 154 10.53 3.85 31.76
CA LYS A 154 11.98 4.14 31.75
C LYS A 154 12.30 5.44 31.02
N ARG A 155 11.84 6.56 31.59
CA ARG A 155 11.85 7.88 30.92
C ARG A 155 13.26 8.48 30.73
N HIS A 156 14.23 8.15 31.57
CA HIS A 156 15.55 8.81 31.58
C HIS A 156 16.59 8.13 30.66
N GLU A 157 16.51 6.82 30.46
CA GLU A 157 17.42 6.06 29.58
C GLU A 157 17.23 6.43 28.09
N TYR A 158 16.01 6.78 27.70
CA TYR A 158 15.65 7.10 26.32
C TYR A 158 15.99 8.54 25.91
N ILE A 159 15.84 9.54 26.79
CA ILE A 159 16.07 10.96 26.44
C ILE A 159 17.51 11.21 25.98
N ARG A 160 18.51 10.68 26.71
CA ARG A 160 19.94 10.87 26.36
C ARG A 160 20.33 10.17 25.06
N SER A 161 19.78 8.99 24.81
CA SER A 161 20.04 8.23 23.57
C SER A 161 19.36 8.87 22.35
N TRP A 162 18.26 9.60 22.57
CA TRP A 162 17.48 10.26 21.52
C TRP A 162 18.08 11.60 21.10
N GLU A 163 18.57 12.40 22.04
CA GLU A 163 19.24 13.68 21.75
C GLU A 163 20.58 13.51 21.00
N ALA A 164 21.24 12.36 21.17
CA ALA A 164 22.52 12.06 20.54
C ALA A 164 22.41 11.34 19.17
N ALA A 165 21.22 10.85 18.80
CA ALA A 165 21.04 10.04 17.61
C ALA A 165 20.60 10.87 16.39
N ASP A 166 21.13 10.53 15.22
CA ASP A 166 20.71 11.13 13.96
C ASP A 166 19.23 10.80 13.66
N VAL A 167 18.46 11.82 13.29
CA VAL A 167 17.01 11.74 13.07
C VAL A 167 16.67 10.76 11.96
N ASN A 168 17.48 10.67 10.90
CA ASN A 168 17.22 9.73 9.81
C ASN A 168 17.49 8.30 10.26
N THR A 169 18.51 8.08 11.08
CA THR A 169 18.79 6.77 11.69
C THR A 169 17.63 6.32 12.60
N LEU A 170 17.10 7.22 13.43
CA LEU A 170 15.93 6.93 14.26
C LEU A 170 14.68 6.65 13.41
N LEU A 171 14.47 7.41 12.33
CA LEU A 171 13.36 7.20 11.41
C LEU A 171 13.44 5.84 10.72
N ALA A 172 14.63 5.41 10.29
CA ALA A 172 14.85 4.08 9.73
C ALA A 172 14.52 2.96 10.74
N GLY A 173 14.89 3.14 12.02
CA GLY A 173 14.51 2.21 13.08
C GLY A 173 13.00 2.15 13.33
N ILE A 174 12.29 3.28 13.21
CA ILE A 174 10.83 3.33 13.29
C ILE A 174 10.19 2.62 12.10
N GLU A 175 10.73 2.83 10.90
CA GLU A 175 10.27 2.17 9.68
C GLU A 175 10.31 0.65 9.79
N VAL A 176 11.45 0.09 10.22
CA VAL A 176 11.62 -1.36 10.42
C VAL A 176 10.58 -1.90 11.40
N GLU A 177 10.32 -1.19 12.49
CA GLU A 177 9.34 -1.59 13.50
C GLU A 177 7.90 -1.53 12.98
N ILE A 178 7.52 -0.48 12.24
CA ILE A 178 6.18 -0.37 11.65
C ILE A 178 5.96 -1.49 10.63
N LEU A 179 6.97 -1.78 9.79
CA LEU A 179 6.91 -2.91 8.85
C LEU A 179 6.77 -4.25 9.56
N ARG A 180 7.48 -4.46 10.67
CA ARG A 180 7.36 -5.66 11.51
C ARG A 180 5.93 -5.82 12.03
N LYS A 181 5.35 -4.78 12.63
CA LYS A 181 3.96 -4.81 13.13
C LYS A 181 2.96 -5.11 12.03
N LEU A 182 3.13 -4.53 10.83
CA LEU A 182 2.25 -4.78 9.70
C LEU A 182 2.30 -6.26 9.28
N LYS A 183 3.51 -6.83 9.16
CA LYS A 183 3.71 -8.26 8.88
C LYS A 183 3.06 -9.16 9.93
N GLU A 184 3.31 -8.87 11.21
CA GLU A 184 2.71 -9.63 12.32
C GLU A 184 1.19 -9.56 12.34
N ALA A 185 0.61 -8.41 12.02
CA ALA A 185 -0.83 -8.25 11.92
C ALA A 185 -1.39 -9.14 10.79
N ILE A 186 -0.77 -9.15 9.61
CA ILE A 186 -1.17 -10.01 8.49
C ILE A 186 -1.08 -11.50 8.89
N GLU A 187 0.07 -11.93 9.43
CA GLU A 187 0.30 -13.32 9.84
C GLU A 187 -0.70 -13.81 10.89
N LYS A 188 -1.04 -12.95 11.86
CA LYS A 188 -2.04 -13.26 12.90
C LYS A 188 -3.39 -13.62 12.30
N TYR A 189 -3.77 -13.01 11.17
CA TYR A 189 -5.04 -13.31 10.50
C TYR A 189 -4.96 -14.54 9.60
N MET A 190 -3.81 -14.79 8.97
CA MET A 190 -3.61 -15.98 8.15
C MET A 190 -3.57 -17.27 8.98
N LYS A 191 -2.87 -17.28 10.12
CA LYS A 191 -2.77 -18.47 11.01
C LYS A 191 -4.06 -18.85 11.73
N LYS A 192 -5.10 -17.99 11.66
CA LYS A 192 -6.41 -18.20 12.30
C LYS A 192 -7.49 -18.73 11.35
N LYS A 193 -7.14 -19.02 10.09
CA LYS A 193 -7.97 -19.77 9.15
C LYS A 193 -7.64 -21.26 9.25
#